data_AF-A0AAN9UWU6-F1
#
_entry.id   AF-A0AAN9UWU6-F1
#
_cell.length_a   1.000
_cell.length_b   1.000
_cell.length_c   1.000
_cell.angle_alpha   90.00
_cell.angle_beta   90.00
_cell.angle_gamma   90.00
#
_symmetry.space_group_name_H-M   'P 1'
#
loop_
_entity.id
_entity.type
_entity.pdbx_description
1 polymer ?
#
loop_
_entity_poly.entity_id
_entity_poly.type
_entity_poly.pdbx_seq_one_letter_code
_entity_poly.pdbx_strand_id
1 'polypeptide(L)' 'MPIRKLARALSIQPDDVDADQPPHAFGVDSLVAIELRNWVMKEFMADVPVFEITGGRSIAAIGELVSSVSQMKMV' A
#
# COMPACT_ATOMS: atom_id res chain seq x y z
N MET A 1 -6.54 7.67 -2.22
CA MET A 1 -6.64 6.33 -2.87
C MET A 1 -7.65 5.45 -2.12
N PRO A 2 -8.52 4.64 -2.79
CA PRO A 2 -9.42 3.73 -2.07
C PRO A 2 -8.63 2.56 -1.45
N ILE A 3 -8.83 2.28 -0.16
CA ILE A 3 -8.20 1.15 0.57
C ILE A 3 -8.38 -0.18 -0.18
N ARG A 4 -9.51 -0.37 -0.88
CA ARG A 4 -9.76 -1.55 -1.73
C ARG A 4 -8.74 -1.76 -2.86
N LYS A 5 -8.22 -0.67 -3.47
CA LYS A 5 -7.17 -0.77 -4.49
C LYS A 5 -5.84 -1.20 -3.86
N LEU A 6 -5.55 -0.73 -2.65
CA LEU A 6 -4.35 -1.07 -1.91
C LEU A 6 -4.40 -2.52 -1.41
N ALA A 7 -5.55 -2.94 -0.87
CA ALA A 7 -5.84 -4.31 -0.46
C ALA A 7 -5.55 -5.31 -1.59
N ARG A 8 -6.11 -5.06 -2.78
CA ARG A 8 -5.86 -5.89 -3.97
C ARG A 8 -4.38 -5.94 -4.35
N ALA A 9 -3.67 -4.82 -4.27
CA ALA A 9 -2.25 -4.76 -4.61
C ALA A 9 -1.37 -5.51 -3.59
N LEU A 10 -1.84 -5.63 -2.35
CA LEU A 10 -1.23 -6.44 -1.30
C LEU A 10 -1.68 -7.91 -1.30
N SER A 11 -2.48 -8.33 -2.28
CA SER A 11 -3.15 -9.64 -2.32
C SER A 11 -4.01 -9.96 -1.08
N ILE A 12 -4.50 -8.92 -0.39
CA ILE A 12 -5.41 -9.06 0.74
C ILE A 12 -6.85 -8.93 0.23
N GLN A 13 -7.74 -9.80 0.70
CA GLN A 13 -9.17 -9.68 0.41
C GLN A 13 -9.69 -8.36 0.99
N PRO A 14 -10.33 -7.49 0.18
CA PRO A 14 -10.76 -6.16 0.63
C PRO A 14 -11.75 -6.19 1.79
N ASP A 15 -12.45 -7.31 1.99
CA ASP A 15 -13.42 -7.52 3.06
C ASP A 15 -12.77 -7.98 4.38
N ASP A 16 -11.51 -8.47 4.32
CA ASP A 16 -10.70 -8.88 5.48
C ASP A 16 -9.64 -7.84 5.87
N VAL A 17 -9.59 -6.69 5.17
CA VAL A 17 -8.63 -5.63 5.49
C VAL A 17 -9.12 -4.82 6.69
N ASP A 18 -8.50 -5.08 7.83
CA ASP A 18 -8.43 -4.10 8.91
C ASP A 18 -7.37 -3.05 8.53
N ALA A 19 -7.85 -1.86 8.13
CA ALA A 19 -7.00 -0.78 7.63
C ALA A 19 -6.09 -0.17 8.71
N ASP A 20 -6.39 -0.45 9.98
CA ASP A 20 -5.60 -0.02 11.14
C ASP A 20 -4.47 -1.00 11.48
N GLN A 21 -4.48 -2.21 10.90
CA GLN A 21 -3.42 -3.19 11.08
C GLN A 21 -2.29 -3.03 10.05
N PRO A 22 -1.05 -3.36 10.44
CA PRO A 22 0.09 -3.33 9.53
C PRO A 22 0.08 -4.50 8.54
N PRO A 23 0.63 -4.33 7.32
CA PRO A 23 0.63 -5.36 6.29
C PRO A 23 1.18 -6.71 6.75
N HIS A 24 2.22 -6.72 7.61
CA HIS A 24 2.81 -7.97 8.11
C HIS A 24 1.84 -8.82 8.94
N ALA A 25 0.80 -8.21 9.54
CA ALA A 25 -0.25 -8.95 10.25
C ALA A 25 -1.09 -9.82 9.30
N PHE A 26 -1.09 -9.49 8.00
CA PHE A 26 -1.80 -10.22 6.94
C PHE A 26 -0.89 -11.16 6.14
N GLY A 27 0.33 -11.45 6.64
CA GLY A 27 1.28 -12.30 5.94
C GLY A 27 1.98 -11.62 4.76
N VAL A 28 1.92 -10.29 4.66
CA VAL A 28 2.70 -9.53 3.68
C VAL A 28 4.18 -9.64 4.03
N ASP A 29 4.91 -10.37 3.19
CA ASP A 29 6.36 -10.51 3.28
C ASP A 29 7.09 -9.40 2.50
N SER A 30 8.42 -9.44 2.53
CA SER A 30 9.24 -8.45 1.82
C SER A 30 9.08 -8.51 0.29
N LEU A 31 8.67 -9.63 -0.29
CA LEU A 31 8.44 -9.76 -1.73
C LEU A 31 7.16 -9.03 -2.13
N VAL A 32 6.06 -9.27 -1.39
CA VAL A 32 4.78 -8.57 -1.60
C VAL A 32 4.94 -7.07 -1.42
N ALA A 33 5.78 -6.62 -0.47
CA ALA A 33 6.09 -5.20 -0.30
C ALA A 33 6.81 -4.59 -1.52
N ILE A 34 7.72 -5.34 -2.16
CA ILE A 34 8.41 -4.91 -3.38
C ILE A 34 7.43 -4.85 -4.56
N GLU A 35 6.54 -5.84 -4.69
CA GLU A 35 5.49 -5.85 -5.70
C GLU A 35 4.54 -4.67 -5.54
N LEU A 36 4.13 -4.37 -4.30
CA LEU A 36 3.32 -3.19 -3.99
C LEU A 36 4.04 -1.90 -4.40
N ARG A 37 5.31 -1.73 -4.03
CA ARG A 37 6.09 -0.55 -4.45
C ARG A 37 6.10 -0.41 -5.98
N ASN A 38 6.37 -1.50 -6.69
CA ASN A 38 6.45 -1.48 -8.15
C ASN A 38 5.10 -1.13 -8.78
N TRP A 39 4.00 -1.67 -8.23
CA TRP A 39 2.65 -1.36 -8.68
C TRP A 39 2.28 0.10 -8.37
N VAL A 40 2.57 0.60 -7.17
CA VAL A 40 2.33 2.00 -6.78
C VAL A 40 3.08 2.96 -7.70
N MET A 41 4.36 2.67 -7.99
CA MET A 41 5.15 3.45 -8.92
C MET A 41 4.54 3.46 -10.32
N LYS A 42 4.05 2.33 -10.81
CA LYS A 42 3.45 2.20 -12.14
C LYS A 42 2.07 2.87 -12.24
N GLU A 43 1.22 2.68 -11.26
CA GLU A 43 -0.18 3.14 -11.26
C GLU A 43 -0.28 4.62 -10.86
N PHE A 44 0.49 5.05 -9.86
CA PHE A 44 0.35 6.37 -9.24
C PHE A 44 1.54 7.30 -9.46
N MET A 45 2.59 6.84 -10.16
CA MET A 45 3.87 7.56 -10.29
C MET A 45 4.39 8.06 -8.94
N ALA A 46 4.22 7.24 -7.91
CA ALA A 46 4.57 7.55 -6.53
C ALA A 46 5.74 6.67 -6.11
N ASP A 47 6.89 7.26 -5.77
CA ASP A 47 8.03 6.50 -5.27
C ASP A 47 7.91 6.37 -3.75
N VAL A 48 7.50 5.19 -3.30
CA VAL A 48 7.38 4.86 -1.88
C VAL A 48 8.53 3.93 -1.50
N PRO A 49 9.32 4.27 -0.47
CA PRO A 49 10.36 3.38 0.01
C PRO A 49 9.78 2.06 0.55
N VAL A 50 10.42 0.92 0.24
CA VAL A 50 9.95 -0.41 0.69
C VAL A 50 9.87 -0.49 2.22
N PHE A 51 10.77 0.19 2.94
CA PHE A 51 10.74 0.22 4.40
C PHE A 51 9.51 0.95 4.96
N GLU A 52 8.88 1.86 4.23
CA GLU A 52 7.63 2.50 4.65
C GLU A 52 6.45 1.52 4.55
N ILE A 53 6.55 0.54 3.65
CA ILE A 53 5.57 -0.54 3.46
C ILE A 53 5.75 -1.62 4.52
N THR A 54 7.01 -1.99 4.84
CA THR A 54 7.32 -3.04 5.82
C THR A 54 7.46 -2.53 7.26
N GLY A 55 7.59 -1.21 7.46
CA GLY A 55 7.94 -0.55 8.72
C GLY A 55 6.85 -0.51 9.79
N GLY A 56 5.82 -1.35 9.69
CA GLY A 56 4.75 -1.45 10.69
C GLY A 56 3.69 -0.35 10.63
N ARG A 57 3.68 0.46 9.57
CA ARG A 57 2.55 1.36 9.29
C ARG A 57 1.29 0.56 8.99
N SER A 58 0.14 1.10 9.36
CA SER A 58 -1.14 0.54 8.96
C SER A 58 -1.35 0.66 7.44
N ILE A 59 -2.22 -0.17 6.88
CA ILE A 59 -2.59 -0.10 5.46
C ILE A 59 -3.18 1.27 5.12
N ALA A 60 -3.96 1.88 6.02
CA ALA A 60 -4.47 3.24 5.85
C ALA A 60 -3.33 4.26 5.71
N ALA A 61 -2.35 4.22 6.61
CA ALA A 61 -1.20 5.12 6.58
C ALA A 61 -0.34 4.97 5.31
N ILE A 62 -0.22 3.75 4.79
CA ILE A 62 0.44 3.51 3.48
C ILE A 62 -0.38 4.14 2.35
N GLY A 63 -1.71 3.99 2.37
CA GLY A 63 -2.60 4.60 1.38
C GLY A 63 -2.55 6.13 1.38
N GLU A 64 -2.43 6.74 2.56
CA GLU A 64 -2.21 8.17 2.72
C GLU A 64 -0.84 8.61 2.20
N LEU A 65 0.23 7.88 2.55
CA LEU A 65 1.58 8.16 2.06
C LEU A 65 1.63 8.14 0.53
N VAL A 66 1.10 7.07 -0.08
CA VAL A 66 0.97 6.95 -1.54
C VAL A 66 0.21 8.14 -2.12
N SER A 67 -0.89 8.56 -1.49
CA SER A 67 -1.68 9.71 -1.96
C SER A 67 -0.92 11.03 -1.82
N SER A 68 -0.08 11.19 -0.80
CA SER A 68 0.72 12.41 -0.58
C SER A 68 1.90 12.56 -1.54
N VAL A 69 2.47 11.43 -1.99
CA VAL A 69 3.65 11.41 -2.89
C VAL A 69 3.28 11.12 -4.35
N SER A 70 2.03 10.77 -4.62
CA SER A 70 1.55 10.55 -5.99
C SER A 70 1.50 11.85 -6.78
N GLN A 71 2.00 11.80 -8.02
CA GLN A 71 1.89 12.90 -8.98
C GLN A 71 0.56 12.90 -9.74
N MET A 72 -0.35 11.95 -9.45
CA MET A 72 -1.68 11.96 -10.01
C MET A 72 -2.57 12.96 -9.27
N LYS A 73 -3.12 13.94 -9.99
CA LYS A 73 -4.26 14.70 -9.48
C LYS A 73 -5.42 13.72 -9.28
N MET A 74 -5.83 13.50 -8.03
CA MET A 74 -7.12 12.85 -7.74
C MET A 74 -8.22 13.76 -8.28
N VAL A 75 -8.74 13.42 -9.47
CA VAL A 75 -9.99 13.94 -10.03
C VAL A 75 -11.16 13.12 -9.51
#